data_AF-A0A3D1AQM7-F1
#
_entry.id   AF-A0A3D1AQM7-F1
#
_cell.length_a   1.000
_cell.length_b   1.000
_cell.length_c   1.000
_cell.angle_alpha   90.00
_cell.angle_beta   90.00
_cell.angle_gamma   90.00
#
_symmetry.space_group_name_H-M   'P 1'
#
loop_
_entity.id
_entity.type
_entity.pdbx_description
1 polymer ?
#
loop_
_entity_poly.entity_id
_entity_poly.type
_entity_poly.pdbx_seq_one_letter_code
_entity_poly.pdbx_strand_id
1 'polypeptide(L)'
;MPTLNQQLIDIKLLMQYAVPPADLATATAFVEKHGTDSVSLHIFHAFYSYLPEGLEDTITMLRLLERRRGTFLLCASTTLSDYLYLATSEQAEFLGPLAEGIWEEEVLNFFNLENREAFLKKYTNLASFPVYVPAHLHHDLCSFCHVTNGEIHTLGCPAEICPWCGGQLTSCACRFTLLGKADLTSEGQLEELLALLNKKGRRPFSAEEHRPTYPFTPLDLE
;
A
#
# COMPACT_ATOMS: atom_id res chain seq x y z
N MET A 1 1.61 -15.96 4.54
CA MET A 1 2.10 -14.62 4.95
C MET A 1 2.09 -14.55 6.47
N PRO A 2 3.10 -13.93 7.10
CA PRO A 2 3.09 -13.70 8.54
C PRO A 2 1.88 -12.86 8.94
N THR A 3 1.39 -13.04 10.16
CA THR A 3 0.35 -12.14 10.72
C THR A 3 0.98 -10.77 11.02
N LEU A 4 0.18 -9.71 11.09
CA LEU A 4 0.68 -8.36 11.45
C LEU A 4 1.43 -8.37 12.79
N ASN A 5 0.95 -9.17 13.76
CA ASN A 5 1.63 -9.34 15.04
C ASN A 5 3.01 -9.99 14.90
N GLN A 6 3.14 -11.02 14.05
CA GLN A 6 4.43 -11.65 13.80
C GLN A 6 5.40 -10.66 13.13
N GLN A 7 4.92 -9.94 12.12
CA GLN A 7 5.72 -8.94 11.42
C GLN A 7 6.19 -7.83 12.36
N LEU A 8 5.33 -7.37 13.28
CA LEU A 8 5.70 -6.39 14.30
C LEU A 8 6.78 -6.92 15.25
N ILE A 9 6.71 -8.18 15.65
CA ILE A 9 7.75 -8.83 16.48
C ILE A 9 9.08 -8.86 15.71
N ASP A 10 9.04 -9.26 14.44
CA ASP A 10 10.23 -9.37 13.59
C ASP A 10 10.89 -7.99 13.40
N ILE A 11 10.08 -6.94 13.14
CA ILE A 11 10.56 -5.55 13.05
C ILE A 11 11.24 -5.12 14.34
N LYS A 12 10.61 -5.36 15.50
CA LYS A 12 11.19 -5.00 16.80
C LYS A 12 12.50 -5.72 17.07
N LEU A 13 12.67 -6.94 16.58
CA LEU A 13 13.95 -7.67 16.66
C LEU A 13 15.01 -7.00 15.78
N LEU A 14 14.68 -6.66 14.52
CA LEU A 14 15.59 -5.97 13.60
C LEU A 14 16.05 -4.63 14.18
N MET A 15 15.13 -3.87 14.79
CA MET A 15 15.43 -2.57 15.40
C MET A 15 16.48 -2.64 16.49
N GLN A 16 16.64 -3.76 17.20
CA GLN A 16 17.68 -3.90 18.24
C GLN A 16 19.11 -3.79 17.68
N TYR A 17 19.28 -4.03 16.38
CA TYR A 17 20.56 -3.95 15.69
C TYR A 17 20.66 -2.76 14.72
N ALA A 18 19.52 -2.16 14.40
CA ALA A 18 19.41 -1.16 13.34
C ALA A 18 19.19 0.25 13.87
N VAL A 19 18.66 0.41 15.08
CA VAL A 19 18.31 1.71 15.66
C VAL A 19 19.35 2.10 16.72
N PRO A 20 19.84 3.36 16.73
CA PRO A 20 20.71 3.84 17.78
C PRO A 20 20.09 3.60 19.18
N PRO A 21 20.85 3.13 20.19
CA PRO A 21 20.29 2.79 21.49
C PRO A 21 19.52 3.91 22.19
N ALA A 22 19.88 5.17 21.92
CA ALA A 22 19.21 6.34 22.47
C ALA A 22 17.80 6.55 21.91
N ASP A 23 17.55 6.10 20.68
CA ASP A 23 16.30 6.34 19.95
C ASP A 23 15.35 5.14 19.94
N LEU A 24 15.83 3.95 20.36
CA LEU A 24 15.10 2.69 20.30
C LEU A 24 13.70 2.74 20.93
N ALA A 25 13.54 3.41 22.08
CA ALA A 25 12.25 3.51 22.74
C ALA A 25 11.24 4.34 21.91
N THR A 26 11.68 5.49 21.41
CA THR A 26 10.87 6.38 20.56
C THR A 26 10.51 5.72 19.24
N ALA A 27 11.49 5.07 18.59
CA ALA A 27 11.30 4.32 17.37
C ALA A 27 10.28 3.19 17.56
N THR A 28 10.38 2.45 18.66
CA THR A 28 9.48 1.34 18.98
C THR A 28 8.04 1.84 19.12
N ALA A 29 7.83 2.93 19.85
CA ALA A 29 6.51 3.54 20.01
C ALA A 29 5.94 4.01 18.66
N PHE A 30 6.79 4.55 17.78
CA PHE A 30 6.38 4.94 16.43
C PHE A 30 5.92 3.74 15.60
N VAL A 31 6.68 2.64 15.58
CA VAL A 31 6.30 1.41 14.87
C VAL A 31 5.00 0.81 15.45
N GLU A 32 4.84 0.80 16.77
CA GLU A 32 3.63 0.28 17.43
C GLU A 32 2.36 1.05 17.06
N LYS A 33 2.46 2.38 16.88
CA LYS A 33 1.35 3.21 16.40
C LYS A 33 0.83 2.77 15.03
N HIS A 34 1.68 2.14 14.23
CA HIS A 34 1.37 1.59 12.92
C HIS A 34 1.16 0.06 12.93
N GLY A 35 1.11 -0.57 14.11
CA GLY A 35 1.09 -2.03 14.28
C GLY A 35 -0.09 -2.76 13.64
N THR A 36 -1.15 -2.04 13.25
CA THR A 36 -2.35 -2.57 12.58
C THR A 36 -2.36 -2.30 11.08
N ASP A 37 -1.29 -1.73 10.52
CA ASP A 37 -1.22 -1.29 9.13
C ASP A 37 -0.16 -2.06 8.33
N SER A 38 -0.60 -2.94 7.42
CA SER A 38 0.33 -3.76 6.64
C SER A 38 1.28 -2.91 5.78
N VAL A 39 0.80 -1.81 5.21
CA VAL A 39 1.60 -0.91 4.35
C VAL A 39 2.80 -0.36 5.12
N SER A 40 2.56 0.22 6.29
CA SER A 40 3.61 0.76 7.15
C SER A 40 4.55 -0.34 7.64
N LEU A 41 4.01 -1.48 8.08
CA LEU A 41 4.84 -2.59 8.55
C LEU A 41 5.74 -3.16 7.45
N HIS A 42 5.31 -3.19 6.19
CA HIS A 42 6.18 -3.58 5.09
C HIS A 42 7.33 -2.59 4.90
N ILE A 43 7.08 -1.30 5.03
CA ILE A 43 8.13 -0.27 4.93
C ILE A 43 9.13 -0.39 6.08
N PHE A 44 8.65 -0.51 7.32
CA PHE A 44 9.54 -0.70 8.48
C PHE A 44 10.36 -1.97 8.34
N HIS A 45 9.74 -3.07 7.91
CA HIS A 45 10.46 -4.31 7.68
C HIS A 45 11.52 -4.14 6.58
N ALA A 46 11.17 -3.54 5.44
CA ALA A 46 12.10 -3.30 4.34
C ALA A 46 13.28 -2.41 4.76
N PHE A 47 13.01 -1.35 5.53
CA PHE A 47 14.04 -0.44 6.02
C PHE A 47 14.98 -1.12 7.02
N TYR A 48 14.46 -1.70 8.10
CA TYR A 48 15.28 -2.27 9.17
C TYR A 48 15.94 -3.61 8.80
N SER A 49 15.50 -4.26 7.72
CA SER A 49 16.15 -5.47 7.20
C SER A 49 17.44 -5.20 6.45
N TYR A 50 17.58 -4.02 5.83
CA TYR A 50 18.71 -3.73 4.94
C TYR A 50 19.52 -2.49 5.34
N LEU A 51 18.88 -1.45 5.91
CA LEU A 51 19.44 -0.12 6.18
C LEU A 51 20.13 0.48 4.94
N PRO A 52 19.52 1.47 4.24
CA PRO A 52 20.06 1.98 2.98
C PRO A 52 21.54 2.36 3.01
N GLU A 53 22.01 2.96 4.11
CA GLU A 53 23.40 3.40 4.28
C GLU A 53 24.28 2.40 5.06
N GLY A 54 23.72 1.28 5.52
CA GLY A 54 24.42 0.34 6.41
C GLY A 54 24.83 0.93 7.78
N LEU A 55 24.20 2.05 8.16
CA LEU A 55 24.40 2.74 9.43
C LEU A 55 23.16 2.60 10.31
N GLU A 56 23.35 2.66 11.63
CA GLU A 56 22.24 2.76 12.56
C GLU A 56 21.39 4.00 12.25
N ASP A 57 20.09 3.82 12.06
CA ASP A 57 19.17 4.89 11.67
C ASP A 57 17.74 4.57 12.15
N THR A 58 16.91 5.60 12.24
CA THR A 58 15.56 5.53 12.77
C THR A 58 14.59 6.23 11.83
N ILE A 59 13.54 5.53 11.39
CA ILE A 59 12.41 6.20 10.75
C ILE A 59 11.66 7.03 11.80
N THR A 60 11.58 8.33 11.56
CA THR A 60 10.89 9.30 12.43
C THR A 60 9.51 9.69 11.88
N MET A 61 9.31 9.54 10.57
CA MET A 61 8.06 9.93 9.92
C MET A 61 7.84 9.19 8.61
N LEU A 62 6.57 8.92 8.29
CA LEU A 62 6.13 8.51 6.95
C LEU A 62 5.26 9.62 6.37
N ARG A 63 5.50 10.02 5.12
CA ARG A 63 4.69 10.99 4.38
C ARG A 63 4.13 10.38 3.11
N LEU A 64 2.84 10.59 2.88
CA LEU A 64 2.17 10.15 1.66
C LEU A 64 2.43 11.15 0.54
N LEU A 65 3.20 10.75 -0.46
CA LEU A 65 3.49 11.57 -1.63
C LEU A 65 2.39 11.42 -2.69
N GLU A 66 2.00 10.19 -2.99
CA GLU A 66 0.97 9.89 -3.98
C GLU A 66 0.34 8.52 -3.69
N ARG A 67 -0.88 8.31 -4.18
CA ARG A 67 -1.60 7.04 -4.07
C ARG A 67 -2.32 6.77 -5.38
N ARG A 68 -2.18 5.55 -5.91
CA ARG A 68 -2.89 5.13 -7.12
C ARG A 68 -3.15 3.64 -7.11
N ARG A 69 -4.39 3.23 -7.36
CA ARG A 69 -4.82 1.82 -7.50
C ARG A 69 -4.31 0.91 -6.37
N GLY A 70 -4.36 1.39 -5.13
CA GLY A 70 -3.94 0.61 -3.95
C GLY A 70 -2.44 0.57 -3.70
N THR A 71 -1.65 1.22 -4.56
CA THR A 71 -0.21 1.41 -4.40
C THR A 71 0.07 2.79 -3.82
N PHE A 72 0.97 2.83 -2.84
CA PHE A 72 1.37 4.02 -2.11
C PHE A 72 2.80 4.40 -2.48
N LEU A 73 3.00 5.66 -2.82
CA LEU A 73 4.32 6.26 -2.89
C LEU A 73 4.54 7.03 -1.59
N LEU A 74 5.44 6.51 -0.76
CA LEU A 74 5.71 7.01 0.58
C LEU A 74 7.15 7.49 0.69
N CYS A 75 7.33 8.56 1.44
CA CYS A 75 8.65 9.02 1.88
C CYS A 75 8.82 8.67 3.35
N ALA A 76 9.87 7.90 3.66
CA ALA A 76 10.31 7.64 5.03
C ALA A 76 11.42 8.62 5.38
N SER A 77 11.10 9.57 6.25
CA SER A 77 12.10 10.49 6.81
C SER A 77 12.75 9.84 8.02
N THR A 78 14.08 9.87 8.05
CA THR A 78 14.89 9.26 9.10
C THR A 78 15.72 10.29 9.83
N THR A 79 16.64 9.85 10.69
CA THR A 79 17.60 10.75 11.33
C THR A 79 18.73 11.16 10.39
N LEU A 80 18.97 10.37 9.34
CA LEU A 80 20.06 10.58 8.39
C LEU A 80 19.59 11.18 7.06
N SER A 81 18.46 10.72 6.51
CA SER A 81 18.02 11.08 5.17
C SER A 81 16.51 10.84 4.94
N ASP A 82 16.07 11.10 3.72
CA ASP A 82 14.71 10.84 3.24
C ASP A 82 14.75 9.76 2.15
N TYR A 83 13.96 8.70 2.32
CA TYR A 83 13.95 7.54 1.43
C TYR A 83 12.58 7.33 0.78
N LEU A 84 12.58 6.88 -0.46
CA LEU A 84 11.37 6.60 -1.22
C LEU A 84 11.02 5.10 -1.17
N TYR A 85 9.75 4.83 -0.92
CA TYR A 85 9.20 3.49 -0.90
C TYR A 85 7.95 3.41 -1.78
N LEU A 86 7.89 2.35 -2.58
CA LEU A 86 6.66 1.88 -3.20
C LEU A 86 6.05 0.80 -2.31
N ALA A 87 4.83 0.98 -1.84
CA ALA A 87 4.21 0.02 -0.91
C ALA A 87 2.81 -0.37 -1.32
N THR A 88 2.45 -1.62 -1.07
CA THR A 88 1.11 -2.20 -1.21
C THR A 88 0.70 -2.86 0.11
N SER A 89 -0.49 -3.45 0.14
CA SER A 89 -0.91 -4.29 1.26
C SER A 89 -0.08 -5.56 1.45
N GLU A 90 0.78 -5.91 0.48
CA GLU A 90 1.51 -7.19 0.43
C GLU A 90 3.03 -7.02 0.54
N GLN A 91 3.59 -5.92 0.06
CA GLN A 91 5.04 -5.67 0.13
C GLN A 91 5.39 -4.19 0.08
N ALA A 92 6.64 -3.87 0.38
CA ALA A 92 7.23 -2.56 0.15
C ALA A 92 8.60 -2.73 -0.52
N GLU A 93 8.88 -1.86 -1.48
CA GLU A 93 10.11 -1.82 -2.25
C GLU A 93 10.78 -0.46 -2.07
N PHE A 94 12.10 -0.50 -1.84
CA PHE A 94 12.92 0.69 -1.74
C PHE A 94 13.24 1.22 -3.15
N LEU A 95 12.97 2.50 -3.38
CA LEU A 95 13.20 3.17 -4.66
C LEU A 95 14.46 4.05 -4.68
N GLY A 96 15.11 4.25 -3.53
CA GLY A 96 16.28 5.11 -3.40
C GLY A 96 16.05 6.37 -2.54
N PRO A 97 17.09 7.21 -2.41
CA PRO A 97 17.00 8.47 -1.70
C PRO A 97 16.07 9.46 -2.42
N LEU A 98 15.28 10.22 -1.67
CA LEU A 98 14.41 11.27 -2.21
C LEU A 98 15.21 12.30 -3.03
N ALA A 99 16.41 12.64 -2.58
CA ALA A 99 17.28 13.62 -3.23
C ALA A 99 17.67 13.23 -4.67
N GLU A 100 17.69 11.93 -4.97
CA GLU A 100 17.98 11.42 -6.32
C GLU A 100 16.73 11.30 -7.19
N GLY A 101 15.56 11.22 -6.57
CA GLY A 101 14.29 10.95 -7.23
C GLY A 101 14.13 9.48 -7.62
N ILE A 102 13.14 9.19 -8.46
CA ILE A 102 12.85 7.84 -8.95
C ILE A 102 13.55 7.63 -10.30
N TRP A 103 14.26 6.52 -10.45
CA TRP A 103 14.96 6.15 -11.69
C TRP A 103 14.12 5.27 -12.59
N GLU A 104 13.23 4.46 -12.02
CA GLU A 104 12.38 3.53 -12.72
C GLU A 104 11.25 4.26 -13.46
N GLU A 105 11.36 4.33 -14.79
CA GLU A 105 10.34 4.96 -15.66
C GLU A 105 8.96 4.32 -15.50
N GLU A 106 8.89 3.02 -15.23
CA GLU A 106 7.62 2.30 -15.01
C GLU A 106 6.88 2.84 -13.78
N VAL A 107 7.60 3.16 -12.70
CA VAL A 107 7.04 3.75 -11.48
C VAL A 107 6.56 5.17 -11.74
N LEU A 108 7.36 5.98 -12.44
CA LEU A 108 6.98 7.34 -12.82
C LEU A 108 5.71 7.35 -13.68
N ASN A 109 5.68 6.52 -14.73
CA ASN A 109 4.52 6.35 -15.60
C ASN A 109 3.29 5.88 -14.82
N PHE A 110 3.48 4.94 -13.88
CA PHE A 110 2.41 4.46 -13.01
C PHE A 110 1.81 5.59 -12.15
N PHE A 111 2.55 6.62 -11.76
CA PHE A 111 2.00 7.78 -11.04
C PHE A 111 1.66 8.99 -11.93
N ASN A 112 1.64 8.82 -13.26
CA ASN A 112 1.49 9.90 -14.24
C ASN A 112 2.54 11.02 -14.08
N LEU A 113 3.76 10.66 -13.71
CA LEU A 113 4.89 11.58 -13.64
C LEU A 113 5.68 11.46 -14.93
N GLU A 114 5.91 12.59 -15.60
CA GLU A 114 6.54 12.61 -16.93
C GLU A 114 7.98 12.10 -16.90
N ASN A 115 8.75 12.53 -15.90
CA ASN A 115 10.14 12.17 -15.72
C ASN A 115 10.61 12.49 -14.30
N ARG A 116 11.86 12.14 -14.01
CA ARG A 116 12.50 12.37 -12.72
C ARG A 116 12.62 13.84 -12.33
N GLU A 117 12.84 14.75 -13.27
CA GLU A 117 12.91 16.19 -12.98
C GLU A 117 11.54 16.71 -12.53
N ALA A 118 10.46 16.27 -13.17
CA ALA A 118 9.10 16.57 -12.78
C ALA A 118 8.77 16.01 -11.39
N PHE A 119 9.25 14.80 -11.06
CA PHE A 119 9.15 14.24 -9.72
C PHE A 119 9.83 15.16 -8.70
N LEU A 120 11.12 15.47 -8.88
CA LEU A 120 11.90 16.26 -7.92
C LEU A 120 11.27 17.63 -7.68
N LYS A 121 10.76 18.27 -8.75
CA LYS A 121 10.05 19.56 -8.68
C LYS A 121 8.72 19.46 -7.94
N LYS A 122 7.94 18.39 -8.14
CA LYS A 122 6.65 18.19 -7.47
C LYS A 122 6.81 17.94 -5.98
N TYR A 123 7.84 17.18 -5.59
CA TYR A 123 8.03 16.70 -4.21
C TYR A 123 9.14 17.44 -3.44
N THR A 124 9.61 18.60 -3.93
CA THR A 124 10.68 19.39 -3.27
C THR A 124 10.32 19.80 -1.85
N ASN A 125 9.06 20.18 -1.59
CA ASN A 125 8.60 20.61 -0.27
C ASN A 125 7.88 19.47 0.45
N LEU A 126 8.63 18.55 1.06
CA LEU A 126 8.03 17.42 1.80
C LEU A 126 7.04 17.85 2.89
N ALA A 127 7.25 19.01 3.52
CA ALA A 127 6.39 19.49 4.59
C ALA A 127 4.95 19.77 4.13
N SER A 128 4.70 20.00 2.83
CA SER A 128 3.34 20.17 2.30
C SER A 128 2.58 18.86 2.11
N PHE A 129 3.24 17.71 2.20
CA PHE A 129 2.60 16.40 2.05
C PHE A 129 2.10 15.89 3.41
N PRO A 130 0.92 15.25 3.45
CA PRO A 130 0.35 14.78 4.70
C PRO A 130 1.23 13.68 5.32
N VAL A 131 1.30 13.71 6.65
CA VAL A 131 1.83 12.56 7.41
C VAL A 131 0.94 11.37 7.14
N TYR A 132 1.55 10.25 6.79
CA TYR A 132 0.82 9.03 6.53
C TYR A 132 0.16 8.53 7.81
N VAL A 133 -1.11 8.15 7.70
CA VAL A 133 -1.86 7.46 8.75
C VAL A 133 -2.36 6.13 8.19
N PRO A 134 -2.43 5.08 9.03
CA PRO A 134 -2.84 3.75 8.63
C PRO A 134 -4.02 3.68 7.65
N ALA A 135 -3.88 2.85 6.61
CA ALA A 135 -4.83 2.78 5.50
C ALA A 135 -6.26 2.45 5.95
N HIS A 136 -6.42 1.58 6.94
CA HIS A 136 -7.73 1.17 7.45
C HIS A 136 -8.52 2.30 8.13
N LEU A 137 -7.85 3.39 8.57
CA LEU A 137 -8.50 4.56 9.18
C LEU A 137 -9.15 5.48 8.13
N HIS A 138 -8.80 5.32 6.85
CA HIS A 138 -9.34 6.15 5.77
C HIS A 138 -10.68 5.59 5.28
N HIS A 139 -11.76 6.33 5.49
CA HIS A 139 -13.12 5.92 5.10
C HIS A 139 -13.35 5.91 3.56
N ASP A 140 -12.49 6.56 2.80
CA ASP A 140 -12.52 6.64 1.33
C ASP A 140 -11.77 5.49 0.62
N LEU A 141 -11.14 4.59 1.39
CA LEU A 141 -10.35 3.47 0.88
C LEU A 141 -11.06 2.11 0.91
N CYS A 142 -10.79 1.25 -0.05
CA CYS A 142 -11.18 -0.14 0.09
C CYS A 142 -10.41 -0.79 1.26
N SER A 143 -11.12 -1.42 2.20
CA SER A 143 -10.51 -2.08 3.37
C SER A 143 -9.59 -3.27 3.04
N PHE A 144 -9.54 -3.72 1.77
CA PHE A 144 -8.75 -4.88 1.35
C PHE A 144 -7.58 -4.50 0.44
N CYS A 145 -7.85 -3.75 -0.63
CA CYS A 145 -6.81 -3.38 -1.61
C CYS A 145 -6.49 -1.89 -1.61
N HIS A 146 -7.07 -1.10 -0.71
CA HIS A 146 -6.75 0.32 -0.50
C HIS A 146 -6.92 1.24 -1.72
N VAL A 147 -7.65 0.81 -2.75
CA VAL A 147 -8.04 1.69 -3.86
C VAL A 147 -8.97 2.79 -3.35
N THR A 148 -8.86 3.98 -3.95
CA THR A 148 -9.67 5.14 -3.60
C THR A 148 -11.05 5.10 -4.25
N ASN A 149 -11.98 5.86 -3.70
CA ASN A 149 -13.30 6.02 -4.30
C ASN A 149 -13.20 6.45 -5.77
N GLY A 150 -13.84 5.70 -6.67
CA GLY A 150 -13.78 5.91 -8.12
C GLY A 150 -12.64 5.17 -8.84
N GLU A 151 -11.71 4.53 -8.12
CA GLU A 151 -10.68 3.68 -8.73
C GLU A 151 -11.15 2.24 -8.93
N ILE A 152 -10.52 1.54 -9.87
CA ILE A 152 -10.78 0.13 -10.11
C ILE A 152 -9.94 -0.69 -9.12
N HIS A 153 -10.57 -1.67 -8.47
CA HIS A 153 -9.90 -2.60 -7.55
C HIS A 153 -8.70 -3.32 -8.19
N THR A 154 -7.74 -3.72 -7.38
CA THR A 154 -6.79 -4.79 -7.74
C THR A 154 -7.57 -6.07 -8.03
N LEU A 155 -7.23 -6.76 -9.12
CA LEU A 155 -7.91 -8.01 -9.52
C LEU A 155 -7.83 -9.01 -8.37
N GLY A 156 -8.97 -9.59 -7.99
CA GLY A 156 -9.03 -10.57 -6.90
C GLY A 156 -9.29 -9.94 -5.52
N CYS A 157 -9.49 -8.63 -5.44
CA CYS A 157 -9.98 -8.00 -4.21
C CYS A 157 -11.34 -8.61 -3.79
N PRO A 158 -11.53 -9.02 -2.52
CA PRO A 158 -12.80 -9.56 -2.04
C PRO A 158 -13.99 -8.60 -2.15
N ALA A 159 -13.72 -7.28 -2.16
CA ALA A 159 -14.75 -6.25 -2.32
C ALA A 159 -15.04 -5.91 -3.80
N GLU A 160 -14.32 -6.49 -4.76
CA GLU A 160 -14.57 -6.21 -6.17
C GLU A 160 -15.91 -6.77 -6.63
N ILE A 161 -16.76 -5.92 -7.20
CA ILE A 161 -18.09 -6.29 -7.70
C ILE A 161 -18.04 -6.74 -9.16
N CYS A 162 -18.58 -7.93 -9.43
CA CYS A 162 -18.71 -8.51 -10.76
C CYS A 162 -19.62 -7.64 -11.65
N PRO A 163 -19.16 -7.17 -12.81
CA PRO A 163 -19.95 -6.29 -13.67
C PRO A 163 -21.11 -7.00 -14.37
N TRP A 164 -21.16 -8.34 -14.36
CA TRP A 164 -22.24 -9.12 -14.98
C TRP A 164 -23.39 -9.43 -14.02
N CYS A 165 -23.09 -9.88 -12.80
CA CYS A 165 -24.13 -10.33 -11.86
C CYS A 165 -24.30 -9.44 -10.62
N GLY A 166 -23.41 -8.48 -10.38
CA GLY A 166 -23.46 -7.61 -9.19
C GLY A 166 -23.04 -8.28 -7.88
N GLY A 167 -22.68 -9.58 -7.88
CA GLY A 167 -22.08 -10.25 -6.73
C GLY A 167 -20.57 -9.98 -6.62
N GLN A 168 -19.93 -10.46 -5.54
CA GLN A 168 -18.48 -10.39 -5.38
C GLN A 168 -17.76 -11.21 -6.46
N LEU A 169 -16.80 -10.62 -7.16
CA LEU A 169 -16.08 -11.25 -8.28
C LEU A 169 -15.39 -12.55 -7.86
N THR A 170 -14.76 -12.55 -6.68
CA THR A 170 -14.06 -13.68 -6.07
C THR A 170 -14.98 -14.82 -5.63
N SER A 171 -16.29 -14.60 -5.53
CA SER A 171 -17.28 -15.61 -5.12
C SER A 171 -18.27 -15.99 -6.22
N CYS A 172 -18.40 -15.20 -7.29
CA CYS A 172 -19.37 -15.47 -8.36
C CYS A 172 -18.89 -16.55 -9.36
N ALA A 173 -19.82 -17.32 -9.92
CA ALA A 173 -19.51 -18.31 -10.96
C ALA A 173 -19.22 -17.68 -12.35
N CYS A 174 -19.50 -16.39 -12.56
CA CYS A 174 -19.36 -15.74 -13.87
C CYS A 174 -17.94 -15.87 -14.45
N ARG A 175 -16.90 -15.79 -13.60
CA ARG A 175 -15.50 -15.94 -14.03
C ARG A 175 -15.22 -17.28 -14.71
N PHE A 176 -15.88 -18.34 -14.26
CA PHE A 176 -15.76 -19.69 -14.80
C PHE A 176 -16.59 -19.86 -16.07
N THR A 177 -17.86 -19.41 -16.02
CA THR A 177 -18.78 -19.50 -17.16
C THR A 177 -18.28 -18.74 -18.38
N LEU A 178 -17.74 -17.53 -18.19
CA LEU A 178 -17.26 -16.68 -19.28
C LEU A 178 -16.02 -17.24 -19.98
N LEU A 179 -15.16 -17.94 -19.23
CA LEU A 179 -13.96 -18.59 -19.77
C LEU A 179 -14.22 -20.03 -20.24
N GLY A 180 -15.41 -20.58 -19.98
CA GLY A 180 -15.72 -21.98 -20.26
C GLY A 180 -14.83 -22.95 -19.48
N LYS A 181 -14.43 -22.57 -18.26
CA LYS A 181 -13.56 -23.36 -17.37
C LYS A 181 -14.31 -23.79 -16.12
N ALA A 182 -13.92 -24.91 -15.53
CA ALA A 182 -14.43 -25.32 -14.22
C ALA A 182 -13.69 -24.62 -13.06
N ASP A 183 -12.44 -24.23 -13.28
CA ASP A 183 -11.59 -23.54 -12.31
C ASP A 183 -10.55 -22.65 -13.01
N LEU A 184 -9.89 -21.76 -12.25
CA LEU A 184 -8.79 -20.90 -12.71
C LEU A 184 -7.49 -21.32 -12.01
N THR A 185 -6.58 -21.95 -12.75
CA THR A 185 -5.37 -22.59 -12.20
C THR A 185 -4.07 -22.07 -12.81
N SER A 186 -4.14 -21.09 -13.71
CA SER A 186 -2.95 -20.47 -14.32
C SER A 186 -3.09 -18.95 -14.48
N GLU A 187 -1.94 -18.28 -14.51
CA GLU A 187 -1.87 -16.81 -14.73
C GLU A 187 -2.47 -16.41 -16.07
N GLY A 188 -2.24 -17.17 -17.14
CA GLY A 188 -2.84 -16.89 -18.45
C GLY A 188 -4.37 -16.88 -18.42
N GLN A 189 -5.01 -17.69 -17.58
CA GLN A 189 -6.48 -17.65 -17.41
C GLN A 189 -6.93 -16.39 -16.67
N LEU A 190 -6.11 -15.88 -15.74
CA LEU A 190 -6.38 -14.61 -15.05
C LEU A 190 -6.23 -13.42 -16.02
N GLU A 191 -5.26 -13.46 -16.93
CA GLU A 191 -5.09 -12.46 -17.99
C GLU A 191 -6.29 -12.44 -18.94
N GLU A 192 -6.76 -13.61 -19.38
CA GLU A 192 -7.98 -13.72 -20.19
C GLU A 192 -9.21 -13.15 -19.46
N LEU A 193 -9.37 -13.48 -18.17
CA LEU A 193 -10.45 -12.91 -17.34
C LEU A 193 -10.33 -11.39 -17.25
N LEU A 194 -9.12 -10.87 -17.01
CA LEU A 194 -8.86 -9.44 -16.91
C LEU A 194 -9.19 -8.72 -18.23
N ALA A 195 -8.86 -9.32 -19.37
CA ALA A 195 -9.23 -8.79 -20.68
C ALA A 195 -10.76 -8.71 -20.86
N LEU A 196 -11.50 -9.75 -20.46
CA LEU A 196 -12.97 -9.75 -20.49
C LEU A 196 -13.57 -8.68 -19.57
N LEU A 197 -13.03 -8.56 -18.35
CA LEU A 197 -13.43 -7.56 -17.36
C LEU A 197 -13.20 -6.13 -17.89
N ASN A 198 -12.02 -5.86 -18.45
CA ASN A 198 -11.68 -4.57 -19.02
C ASN A 198 -12.57 -4.23 -20.22
N LYS A 199 -12.85 -5.22 -21.09
CA LYS A 199 -13.77 -5.04 -22.23
C LYS A 199 -15.20 -4.74 -21.79
N LYS A 200 -15.69 -5.39 -20.72
CA LYS A 200 -17.02 -5.15 -20.17
C LYS A 200 -17.12 -3.80 -19.45
N GLY A 201 -16.01 -3.34 -18.89
CA GLY A 201 -15.94 -2.22 -17.95
C GLY A 201 -16.02 -2.73 -16.52
N ARG A 202 -14.90 -2.68 -15.81
CA ARG A 202 -14.84 -2.99 -14.38
C ARG A 202 -15.57 -1.91 -13.58
N ARG A 203 -16.21 -2.31 -12.48
CA ARG A 203 -16.91 -1.37 -11.60
C ARG A 203 -15.90 -0.64 -10.71
N PRO A 204 -15.90 0.71 -10.69
CA PRO A 204 -15.15 1.48 -9.72
C PRO A 204 -15.55 1.17 -8.29
N PHE A 205 -14.62 1.30 -7.36
CA PHE A 205 -14.89 1.25 -5.93
C PHE A 205 -15.79 2.42 -5.53
N SER A 206 -16.86 2.11 -4.80
CA SER A 206 -17.68 3.09 -4.10
C SER A 206 -17.55 2.86 -2.61
N ALA A 207 -16.99 3.82 -1.87
CA ALA A 207 -16.86 3.71 -0.42
C ALA A 207 -18.23 3.62 0.28
N GLU A 208 -19.24 4.29 -0.28
CA GLU A 208 -20.62 4.27 0.22
C GLU A 208 -21.31 2.91 0.02
N GLU A 209 -21.14 2.31 -1.15
CA GLU A 209 -21.86 1.08 -1.52
C GLU A 209 -21.10 -0.21 -1.17
N HIS A 210 -19.77 -0.18 -1.25
CA HIS A 210 -18.95 -1.39 -1.18
C HIS A 210 -18.28 -1.60 0.18
N ARG A 211 -18.26 -0.61 1.07
CA ARG A 211 -17.77 -0.85 2.43
C ARG A 211 -18.82 -1.61 3.23
N PRO A 212 -18.43 -2.64 4.00
CA PRO A 212 -19.33 -3.25 4.96
C PRO A 212 -19.83 -2.17 5.93
N THR A 213 -21.15 -1.96 5.99
CA THR A 213 -21.77 -1.17 7.04
C THR A 213 -21.69 -1.96 8.34
N TYR A 214 -20.61 -1.77 9.09
CA TYR A 214 -20.61 -2.15 10.49
C TYR A 214 -21.44 -1.11 11.27
N PRO A 215 -22.32 -1.53 12.18
CA PRO A 215 -22.92 -0.58 13.11
C PRO A 215 -21.79 0.09 13.87
N PHE A 216 -21.72 1.43 13.82
CA PHE A 216 -20.74 2.21 14.57
C PHE A 216 -20.76 1.78 16.04
N THR A 217 -19.66 1.23 16.52
CA THR A 217 -19.46 1.09 17.96
C THR A 217 -19.01 2.45 18.51
N PRO A 218 -19.53 2.92 19.65
CA PRO A 218 -19.22 4.26 20.20
C PRO A 218 -17.74 4.55 20.49
N LEU A 219 -16.84 3.57 20.29
CA LEU A 219 -15.39 3.70 20.50
C LEU A 219 -14.66 4.35 19.31
N ASP A 220 -15.33 4.53 18.16
CA ASP A 220 -14.70 5.06 16.94
C ASP A 220 -14.82 6.59 16.79
N LEU A 221 -15.27 7.29 17.84
CA LEU A 221 -15.51 8.74 17.83
C LEU A 221 -14.78 9.52 18.95
N GLU A 222 -13.78 8.93 19.60
CA GLU A 222 -12.91 9.62 20.57
C GLU A 222 -11.47 9.75 20.07
#